data_AF-A0AAJ1ZRR2-F1
#
_entry.id   AF-A0AAJ1ZRR2-F1
#
_cell.length_a   1.000
_cell.length_b   1.000
_cell.length_c   1.000
_cell.angle_alpha   90.00
_cell.angle_beta   90.00
_cell.angle_gamma   90.00
#
_symmetry.space_group_name_H-M   'P 1'
#
loop_
_entity.id
_entity.type
_entity.pdbx_description
1 polymer ?
#
loop_
_entity_poly.entity_id
_entity_poly.type
_entity_poly.pdbx_seq_one_letter_code
_entity_poly.pdbx_strand_id
1 'polypeptide(L)'
;MNAGALNPADAALQRSFPTVMVPRRESVAPMQAAGERLLIGENGVFLEIDLPWLSVVRRIAHYTVPTAIPYGKVVESTELRCGAVPPELVGEFVAMARAAHPLETGAWIVWNVETKQFRLAPVKVLSQGTGSLKYERPELLPSELRVIDCHSHGAHPAYFSPTDNEDDRHETKFAFVVGNCASSVPSMATRLCAKGIFENVERVPSSWYAAARAQEVA
;
A
#
# COMPACT_ATOMS: atom_id res chain seq x y z
N MET A 1 24.32 -35.73 19.30
CA MET A 1 23.76 -35.44 17.97
C MET A 1 24.14 -34.03 17.62
N ASN A 2 25.08 -33.83 16.69
CA ASN A 2 25.39 -32.48 16.20
C ASN A 2 24.14 -32.00 15.46
N ALA A 3 23.44 -31.00 16.02
CA ALA A 3 22.54 -30.20 15.22
C ALA A 3 23.40 -29.59 14.11
N GLY A 4 23.31 -30.14 12.90
CA GLY A 4 24.00 -29.57 11.75
C GLY A 4 23.62 -28.10 11.65
N ALA A 5 24.61 -27.24 11.45
CA ALA A 5 24.36 -25.81 11.28
C ALA A 5 23.27 -25.63 10.19
N LEU A 6 22.30 -24.76 10.46
CA LEU A 6 21.25 -24.42 9.51
C LEU A 6 21.90 -24.02 8.18
N ASN A 7 21.29 -24.42 7.05
CA ASN A 7 21.78 -24.02 5.74
C ASN A 7 21.93 -22.48 5.70
N PRO A 8 23.06 -21.93 5.20
CA PRO A 8 23.27 -20.48 5.19
C PRO A 8 22.17 -19.67 4.49
N ALA A 9 21.55 -20.22 3.43
CA ALA A 9 20.44 -19.58 2.72
C ALA A 9 19.16 -19.57 3.58
N ASP A 10 18.84 -20.68 4.23
CA ASP A 10 17.70 -20.76 5.16
C ASP A 10 17.90 -19.81 6.35
N ALA A 11 19.13 -19.72 6.86
CA ALA A 11 19.47 -18.79 7.92
C ALA A 11 19.34 -17.33 7.47
N ALA A 12 19.70 -17.01 6.22
CA ALA A 12 19.49 -15.68 5.65
C ALA A 12 18.00 -15.35 5.50
N LEU A 13 17.21 -16.29 4.98
CA LEU A 13 15.76 -16.15 4.84
C LEU A 13 15.07 -15.92 6.19
N GLN A 14 15.38 -16.74 7.20
CA GLN A 14 14.80 -16.60 8.54
C GLN A 14 15.19 -15.27 9.20
N ARG A 15 16.36 -14.71 8.88
CA ARG A 15 16.75 -13.36 9.36
C ARG A 15 16.00 -12.24 8.63
N SER A 16 15.77 -12.36 7.33
CA SER A 16 15.08 -11.33 6.55
C SER A 16 13.56 -11.37 6.68
N PHE A 17 12.99 -12.54 6.96
CA PHE A 17 11.55 -12.78 7.06
C PHE A 17 11.25 -13.77 8.20
N PRO A 18 11.36 -13.32 9.46
CA PRO A 18 11.21 -14.21 10.61
C PRO A 18 9.77 -14.71 10.77
N THR A 19 9.62 -15.77 11.56
CA THR A 19 8.32 -16.26 12.02
C THR A 19 8.29 -16.27 13.54
N VAL A 20 7.24 -15.71 14.14
CA VAL A 20 7.09 -15.57 15.58
C VAL A 20 5.91 -16.40 16.07
N MET A 21 6.19 -17.27 17.04
CA MET A 21 5.16 -17.94 17.83
C MET A 21 4.58 -16.92 18.80
N VAL A 22 3.29 -16.61 18.69
CA VAL A 22 2.67 -15.54 19.46
C VAL A 22 2.56 -15.98 20.92
N PRO A 23 3.10 -15.22 21.89
CA PRO A 23 3.01 -15.58 23.30
C PRO A 23 1.57 -15.51 23.80
N ARG A 24 1.22 -16.36 24.78
CA ARG A 24 -0.14 -16.45 25.35
C ARG A 24 -0.43 -15.47 26.48
N ARG A 25 0.61 -15.01 27.17
CA ARG A 25 0.49 -14.31 28.46
C ARG A 25 1.06 -12.89 28.44
N GLU A 26 1.64 -12.49 27.32
CA GLU A 26 2.30 -11.21 27.12
C GLU A 26 2.08 -10.77 25.67
N SER A 27 2.40 -9.50 25.38
CA SER A 27 2.33 -8.97 24.03
C SER A 27 3.46 -9.52 23.16
N VAL A 28 3.22 -9.63 21.85
CA VAL A 28 4.29 -9.90 20.88
C VAL A 28 5.31 -8.75 20.96
N ALA A 29 6.59 -9.09 21.02
CA ALA A 29 7.64 -8.08 20.97
C ALA A 29 7.59 -7.28 19.65
N PRO A 30 7.72 -5.95 19.67
CA PRO A 30 7.73 -5.14 18.46
C PRO A 30 8.90 -5.52 17.54
N MET A 31 8.76 -5.26 16.25
CA MET A 31 9.87 -5.42 15.30
C MET A 31 10.98 -4.43 15.62
N GLN A 32 12.24 -4.88 15.55
CA GLN A 32 13.41 -4.03 15.84
C GLN A 32 13.79 -3.12 14.67
N ALA A 33 13.36 -3.48 13.46
CA ALA A 33 13.61 -2.75 12.23
C ALA A 33 12.40 -2.89 11.31
N ALA A 34 12.28 -1.95 10.37
CA ALA A 34 11.25 -2.02 9.36
C ALA A 34 11.40 -3.29 8.52
N GLY A 35 10.28 -3.91 8.17
CA GLY A 35 10.24 -5.14 7.41
C GLY A 35 8.93 -5.87 7.60
N GLU A 36 9.00 -7.20 7.52
CA GLU A 36 7.85 -8.06 7.56
C GLU A 36 8.19 -9.40 8.22
N ARG A 37 7.19 -10.02 8.85
CA ARG A 37 7.33 -11.32 9.50
C ARG A 37 6.00 -12.06 9.53
N LEU A 38 6.05 -13.36 9.78
CA LEU A 38 4.86 -14.15 10.09
C LEU A 38 4.61 -14.19 11.58
N LEU A 39 3.34 -14.12 11.96
CA LEU A 39 2.87 -14.42 13.31
C LEU A 39 2.06 -15.72 13.26
N ILE A 40 2.42 -16.68 14.11
CA ILE A 40 1.67 -17.92 14.29
C ILE A 40 0.88 -17.77 15.59
N GLY A 41 -0.42 -17.52 15.47
CA GLY A 41 -1.35 -17.40 16.59
C GLY A 41 -2.23 -18.63 16.72
N GLU A 42 -3.00 -18.72 17.81
CA GLU A 42 -4.01 -19.79 17.94
C GLU A 42 -5.11 -19.72 16.88
N ASN A 43 -5.32 -18.54 16.30
CA ASN A 43 -6.39 -18.24 15.36
C ASN A 43 -5.94 -18.15 13.89
N GLY A 44 -4.71 -18.57 13.59
CA GLY A 44 -4.21 -18.69 12.21
C GLY A 44 -2.77 -18.20 12.03
N VAL A 45 -2.39 -18.08 10.76
CA VAL A 45 -1.13 -17.46 10.34
C VAL A 45 -1.43 -16.05 9.86
N PHE A 46 -0.61 -15.09 10.30
CA PHE A 46 -0.77 -13.68 9.98
C PHE A 46 0.53 -13.14 9.38
N LEU A 47 0.38 -12.19 8.47
CA LEU A 47 1.45 -11.34 7.99
C LEU A 47 1.44 -10.06 8.83
N GLU A 48 2.57 -9.73 9.43
CA GLU A 48 2.83 -8.44 10.06
C GLU A 48 3.84 -7.68 9.18
N ILE A 49 3.46 -6.48 8.77
CA ILE A 49 4.33 -5.55 8.04
C ILE A 49 4.49 -4.31 8.91
N ASP A 50 5.74 -3.96 9.21
CA ASP A 50 6.08 -2.80 10.01
C ASP A 50 7.02 -1.89 9.22
N LEU A 51 6.52 -0.76 8.76
CA LEU A 51 7.23 0.25 7.99
C LEU A 51 7.22 1.58 8.76
N PRO A 52 8.12 2.53 8.43
CA PRO A 52 8.13 3.84 9.09
C PRO A 52 6.81 4.62 8.97
N TRP A 53 6.01 4.35 7.93
CA TRP A 53 4.72 5.02 7.68
C TRP A 53 3.48 4.16 8.00
N LEU A 54 3.62 2.84 8.18
CA LEU A 54 2.51 1.89 8.31
C LEU A 54 2.88 0.72 9.23
N SER A 55 1.98 0.38 10.15
CA SER A 55 1.94 -0.95 10.77
C SER A 55 0.67 -1.66 10.34
N VAL A 56 0.77 -2.88 9.84
CA VAL A 56 -0.41 -3.67 9.43
C VAL A 56 -0.24 -5.13 9.79
N VAL A 57 -1.30 -5.73 10.33
CA VAL A 57 -1.40 -7.16 10.62
C VAL A 57 -2.65 -7.71 9.94
N ARG A 58 -2.48 -8.75 9.12
CA ARG A 58 -3.58 -9.44 8.44
C ARG A 58 -3.45 -10.94 8.47
N ARG A 59 -4.58 -11.64 8.58
CA ARG A 59 -4.62 -13.10 8.53
C ARG A 59 -4.47 -13.58 7.09
N ILE A 60 -3.55 -14.52 6.88
CA ILE A 60 -3.30 -15.11 5.55
C ILE A 60 -3.65 -16.59 5.48
N ALA A 61 -3.82 -17.28 6.62
CA ALA A 61 -4.28 -18.66 6.63
C ALA A 61 -5.07 -18.98 7.91
N HIS A 62 -6.05 -19.87 7.75
CA HIS A 62 -6.83 -20.45 8.85
C HIS A 62 -6.44 -21.92 9.05
N TYR A 63 -6.51 -22.39 10.29
CA TYR A 63 -6.42 -23.82 10.55
C TYR A 63 -7.72 -24.52 10.16
N THR A 64 -7.61 -25.64 9.46
CA THR A 64 -8.75 -26.45 9.01
C THR A 64 -8.97 -27.69 9.87
N VAL A 65 -8.01 -28.01 10.74
CA VAL A 65 -8.07 -29.15 11.68
C VAL A 65 -8.27 -28.58 13.09
N PRO A 66 -9.13 -29.18 13.94
CA PRO A 66 -9.40 -28.72 15.31
C PRO A 66 -8.25 -29.09 16.28
N THR A 67 -7.01 -28.81 15.89
CA THR A 67 -5.84 -28.99 16.75
C THR A 67 -5.68 -27.77 17.65
N ALA A 68 -5.49 -28.00 18.96
CA ALA A 68 -5.22 -26.91 19.89
C ALA A 68 -3.83 -26.32 19.62
N ILE A 69 -3.77 -25.10 19.10
CA ILE A 69 -2.52 -24.38 18.83
C ILE A 69 -2.10 -23.62 20.10
N PRO A 70 -0.93 -23.93 20.70
CA PRO A 70 -0.55 -23.45 22.03
C PRO A 70 -0.02 -22.00 22.07
N TYR A 71 -0.37 -21.17 21.09
CA TYR A 71 0.05 -19.76 20.99
C TYR A 71 -1.07 -18.81 21.39
N GLY A 72 -0.77 -17.51 21.50
CA GLY A 72 -1.74 -16.46 21.78
C GLY A 72 -2.57 -16.08 20.55
N LYS A 73 -3.62 -15.30 20.79
CA LYS A 73 -4.48 -14.78 19.72
C LYS A 73 -3.84 -13.57 19.05
N VAL A 74 -3.86 -13.54 17.72
CA VAL A 74 -3.46 -12.36 16.93
C VAL A 74 -4.69 -11.54 16.58
N VAL A 75 -4.57 -10.22 16.65
CA VAL A 75 -5.59 -9.26 16.26
C VAL A 75 -5.10 -8.54 15.01
N GLU A 76 -5.96 -8.46 13.98
CA GLU A 76 -5.67 -7.68 12.78
C GLU A 76 -5.71 -6.20 13.11
N SER A 77 -4.78 -5.43 12.54
CA SER A 77 -4.61 -4.01 12.88
C SER A 77 -4.08 -3.23 11.68
N THR A 78 -4.39 -1.94 11.63
CA THR A 78 -3.77 -0.99 10.71
C THR A 78 -3.54 0.30 11.45
N GLU A 79 -2.29 0.77 11.43
CA GLU A 79 -1.87 2.03 12.01
C GLU A 79 -1.10 2.83 10.95
N LEU A 80 -1.60 4.02 10.60
CA LEU A 80 -0.90 4.95 9.74
C LEU A 80 -0.07 5.91 10.58
N ARG A 81 1.25 5.85 10.41
CA ARG A 81 2.23 6.68 11.14
C ARG A 81 2.62 7.95 10.40
N CYS A 82 2.33 8.01 9.10
CA CYS A 82 2.57 9.20 8.28
C CYS A 82 1.50 10.30 8.44
N GLY A 83 0.42 10.03 9.18
CA GLY A 83 -0.74 10.92 9.23
C GLY A 83 -1.56 10.88 7.94
N ALA A 84 -2.51 11.81 7.83
CA ALA A 84 -3.39 11.90 6.66
C ALA A 84 -2.67 12.52 5.46
N VAL A 85 -2.90 11.96 4.27
CA VAL A 85 -2.42 12.57 3.03
C VAL A 85 -3.12 13.91 2.80
N PRO A 86 -2.37 15.00 2.57
CA PRO A 86 -2.94 16.30 2.31
C PRO A 86 -3.84 16.30 1.06
N PRO A 87 -5.11 16.75 1.15
CA PRO A 87 -6.04 16.72 0.03
C PRO A 87 -5.56 17.49 -1.21
N GLU A 88 -4.76 18.52 -1.04
CA GLU A 88 -4.17 19.32 -2.11
C GLU A 88 -3.31 18.48 -3.05
N LEU A 89 -2.55 17.49 -2.55
CA LEU A 89 -1.74 16.60 -3.39
C LEU A 89 -2.61 15.68 -4.24
N VAL A 90 -3.80 15.32 -3.73
CA VAL A 90 -4.80 14.57 -4.49
C VAL A 90 -5.43 15.46 -5.57
N GLY A 91 -5.73 16.72 -5.24
CA GLY A 91 -6.19 17.72 -6.20
C GLY A 91 -5.17 17.96 -7.32
N GLU A 92 -3.89 18.10 -6.98
CA GLU A 92 -2.78 18.23 -7.93
C GLU A 92 -2.70 17.03 -8.87
N PHE A 93 -2.77 15.81 -8.34
CA PHE A 93 -2.78 14.61 -9.17
C PHE A 93 -4.01 14.56 -10.09
N VAL A 94 -5.18 14.94 -9.62
CA VAL A 94 -6.40 15.01 -10.44
C VAL A 94 -6.26 16.07 -11.55
N ALA A 95 -5.62 17.21 -11.27
CA ALA A 95 -5.33 18.21 -12.29
C ALA A 95 -4.36 17.66 -13.35
N MET A 96 -3.36 16.87 -12.96
CA MET A 96 -2.50 16.15 -13.91
C MET A 96 -3.31 15.16 -14.77
N ALA A 97 -4.18 14.37 -14.15
CA ALA A 97 -5.03 13.42 -14.86
C ALA A 97 -6.00 14.09 -15.85
N ARG A 98 -6.53 15.27 -15.49
CA ARG A 98 -7.34 16.12 -16.38
C ARG A 98 -6.53 16.62 -17.58
N ALA A 99 -5.30 17.09 -17.34
CA ALA A 99 -4.44 17.60 -18.40
C ALA A 99 -3.99 16.50 -19.38
N ALA A 100 -3.81 15.26 -18.89
CA ALA A 100 -3.44 14.11 -19.71
C ALA A 100 -4.63 13.49 -20.48
N HIS A 101 -5.87 13.77 -20.09
CA HIS A 101 -7.07 13.19 -20.71
C HIS A 101 -7.09 13.43 -22.24
N PRO A 102 -7.38 12.40 -23.06
CA PRO A 102 -7.98 11.10 -22.71
C PRO A 102 -6.97 9.99 -22.34
N LEU A 103 -5.68 10.30 -22.26
CA LEU A 103 -4.62 9.34 -21.94
C LEU A 103 -4.46 9.17 -20.43
N GLU A 104 -3.85 8.05 -20.04
CA GLU A 104 -3.49 7.78 -18.65
C GLU A 104 -2.22 8.53 -18.22
N THR A 105 -2.12 8.85 -16.94
CA THR A 105 -0.90 9.39 -16.32
C THR A 105 -0.75 8.81 -14.91
N GLY A 106 0.41 9.05 -14.28
CA GLY A 106 0.71 8.50 -12.95
C GLY A 106 1.56 9.44 -12.09
N ALA A 107 1.48 9.25 -10.78
CA ALA A 107 2.31 9.93 -9.80
C ALA A 107 2.36 9.12 -8.52
N TRP A 108 3.39 9.32 -7.71
CA TRP A 108 3.45 8.81 -6.35
C TRP A 108 3.18 9.94 -5.36
N ILE A 109 2.51 9.65 -4.26
CA ILE A 109 2.51 10.50 -3.07
C ILE A 109 3.50 9.89 -2.09
N VAL A 110 4.55 10.65 -1.76
CA VAL A 110 5.68 10.17 -0.96
C VAL A 110 5.77 10.85 0.40
N TRP A 111 6.05 10.00 1.38
CA TRP A 111 6.35 10.17 2.80
C TRP A 111 7.78 10.57 3.15
N ASN A 112 8.11 11.81 3.53
CA ASN A 112 9.45 12.06 4.09
C ASN A 112 9.51 11.72 5.59
N VAL A 113 10.34 10.75 5.97
CA VAL A 113 10.44 10.25 7.35
C VAL A 113 11.07 11.26 8.31
N GLU A 114 11.90 12.18 7.82
CA GLU A 114 12.62 13.18 8.62
C GLU A 114 11.78 14.44 8.81
N THR A 115 11.27 15.00 7.70
CA THR A 115 10.49 16.25 7.74
C THR A 115 9.02 16.03 8.08
N LYS A 116 8.54 14.78 8.02
CA LYS A 116 7.13 14.39 8.21
C LYS A 116 6.19 15.04 7.19
N GLN A 117 6.72 15.43 6.02
CA GLN A 117 5.95 16.08 4.96
C GLN A 117 5.65 15.10 3.82
N PHE A 118 4.52 15.35 3.16
CA PHE A 118 4.16 14.70 1.91
C PHE A 118 4.53 15.58 0.71
N ARG A 119 4.78 14.95 -0.43
CA ARG A 119 4.77 15.61 -1.74
C ARG A 119 4.24 14.69 -2.82
N LEU A 120 3.78 15.28 -3.92
CA LEU A 120 3.50 14.58 -5.15
C LEU A 120 4.79 14.40 -5.97
N ALA A 121 4.96 13.24 -6.57
CA ALA A 121 6.12 12.85 -7.38
C ALA A 121 5.62 12.26 -8.71
N PRO A 122 5.46 13.09 -9.76
CA PRO A 122 5.05 12.61 -11.08
C PRO A 122 5.97 11.50 -11.60
N VAL A 123 5.39 10.48 -12.24
CA VAL A 123 6.18 9.45 -12.91
C VAL A 123 6.75 10.00 -14.23
N LYS A 124 7.84 9.41 -14.71
CA LYS A 124 8.31 9.68 -16.07
C LYS A 124 7.63 8.73 -17.04
N VAL A 125 6.67 9.25 -17.80
CA VAL A 125 5.90 8.46 -18.77
C VAL A 125 6.82 8.00 -19.90
N LEU A 126 6.86 6.68 -20.12
CA LEU A 126 7.57 6.05 -21.26
C LEU A 126 6.61 5.83 -22.43
N SER A 127 5.41 5.36 -22.14
CA SER A 127 4.31 5.23 -23.12
C SER A 127 2.98 5.27 -22.40
N GLN A 128 1.98 5.93 -22.99
CA GLN A 128 0.63 6.03 -22.43
C GLN A 128 -0.41 5.81 -23.53
N GLY A 129 -1.53 5.18 -23.16
CA GLY A 129 -2.73 5.00 -23.96
C GLY A 129 -3.96 5.37 -23.13
N THR A 130 -5.15 5.04 -23.62
CA THR A 130 -6.42 5.28 -22.89
C THR A 130 -6.74 4.23 -21.82
N GLY A 131 -5.91 3.20 -21.70
CA GLY A 131 -6.09 2.05 -20.80
C GLY A 131 -4.77 1.35 -20.48
N SER A 132 -3.65 2.05 -20.63
CA SER A 132 -2.31 1.50 -20.38
C SER A 132 -1.31 2.62 -20.11
N LEU A 133 -0.49 2.44 -19.08
CA LEU A 133 0.60 3.34 -18.74
C LEU A 133 1.87 2.55 -18.48
N LYS A 134 2.96 2.89 -19.17
CA LYS A 134 4.32 2.44 -18.84
C LYS A 134 5.13 3.64 -18.42
N TYR A 135 5.82 3.52 -17.31
CA TYR A 135 6.54 4.63 -16.70
C TYR A 135 7.79 4.19 -15.96
N GLU A 136 8.74 5.11 -15.83
CA GLU A 136 9.81 5.02 -14.84
C GLU A 136 9.34 5.65 -13.54
N ARG A 137 9.62 4.97 -12.43
CA ARG A 137 9.29 5.42 -11.07
C ARG A 137 10.04 6.72 -10.76
N PRO A 138 9.43 7.67 -10.02
CA PRO A 138 10.12 8.90 -9.65
C PRO A 138 11.32 8.60 -8.75
N GLU A 139 12.37 9.42 -8.87
CA GLU A 139 13.49 9.38 -7.94
C GLU A 139 13.04 9.84 -6.55
N LEU A 140 13.42 9.07 -5.53
CA LEU A 140 13.13 9.35 -4.13
C LEU A 140 14.42 9.66 -3.39
N LEU A 141 14.34 10.63 -2.48
CA LEU A 141 15.39 10.83 -1.50
C LEU A 141 15.50 9.61 -0.59
N PRO A 142 16.67 9.35 0.05
CA PRO A 142 16.80 8.25 1.01
C PRO A 142 15.80 8.31 2.18
N SER A 143 15.35 9.51 2.55
CA SER A 143 14.34 9.74 3.59
C SER A 143 12.89 9.68 3.07
N GLU A 144 12.66 9.41 1.79
CA GLU A 144 11.32 9.37 1.20
C GLU A 144 10.84 7.94 0.96
N LEU A 145 9.59 7.69 1.33
CA LEU A 145 8.90 6.41 1.17
C LEU A 145 7.64 6.62 0.35
N ARG A 146 7.39 5.76 -0.65
CA ARG A 146 6.12 5.78 -1.37
C ARG A 146 4.99 5.36 -0.43
N VAL A 147 3.96 6.22 -0.30
CA VAL A 147 2.74 5.94 0.47
C VAL A 147 1.60 5.59 -0.47
N ILE A 148 1.36 6.41 -1.50
CA ILE A 148 0.33 6.17 -2.51
C ILE A 148 0.97 6.09 -3.89
N ASP A 149 0.55 5.10 -4.66
CA ASP A 149 0.80 5.01 -6.09
C ASP A 149 -0.48 5.34 -6.86
N CYS A 150 -0.44 6.40 -7.65
CA CYS A 150 -1.59 6.98 -8.31
C CYS A 150 -1.49 6.72 -9.81
N HIS A 151 -2.59 6.28 -10.43
CA HIS A 151 -2.73 6.30 -11.88
C HIS A 151 -4.14 6.75 -12.29
N SER A 152 -4.31 7.17 -13.54
CA SER A 152 -5.60 7.59 -14.09
C SER A 152 -6.11 6.64 -15.17
N HIS A 153 -7.43 6.62 -15.38
CA HIS A 153 -8.11 5.79 -16.38
C HIS A 153 -8.74 6.63 -17.51
N GLY A 154 -8.26 7.86 -17.74
CA GLY A 154 -8.77 8.75 -18.78
C GLY A 154 -10.30 8.94 -18.69
N ALA A 155 -11.03 8.46 -19.70
CA ALA A 155 -12.50 8.53 -19.78
C ALA A 155 -13.25 7.42 -19.02
N HIS A 156 -12.57 6.38 -18.56
CA HIS A 156 -13.18 5.23 -17.87
C HIS A 156 -13.33 5.47 -16.36
N PRO A 157 -14.29 4.81 -15.67
CA PRO A 157 -14.41 4.92 -14.23
C PRO A 157 -13.18 4.38 -13.49
N ALA A 158 -12.98 4.83 -12.25
CA ALA A 158 -11.95 4.33 -11.37
C ALA A 158 -12.30 2.92 -10.87
N TYR A 159 -11.41 1.96 -11.10
CA TYR A 159 -11.48 0.60 -10.57
C TYR A 159 -10.08 -0.02 -10.59
N PHE A 160 -9.89 -1.18 -9.95
CA PHE A 160 -8.65 -1.95 -10.05
C PHE A 160 -8.88 -3.17 -10.94
N SER A 161 -8.06 -3.32 -11.98
CA SER A 161 -8.09 -4.44 -12.93
C SER A 161 -7.26 -5.63 -12.44
N PRO A 162 -7.36 -6.80 -13.10
CA PRO A 162 -6.44 -7.90 -12.86
C PRO A 162 -4.96 -7.55 -13.13
N THR A 163 -4.68 -6.61 -14.04
CA THR A 163 -3.30 -6.16 -14.28
C THR A 163 -2.78 -5.38 -13.08
N ASP A 164 -3.61 -4.51 -12.50
CA ASP A 164 -3.27 -3.81 -11.25
C ASP A 164 -3.04 -4.78 -10.09
N ASN A 165 -3.82 -5.87 -10.02
CA ASN A 165 -3.61 -6.92 -9.02
C ASN A 165 -2.25 -7.58 -9.19
N GLU A 166 -1.87 -7.91 -10.42
CA GLU A 166 -0.57 -8.52 -10.68
C GLU A 166 0.58 -7.57 -10.34
N ASP A 167 0.46 -6.29 -10.73
CA ASP A 167 1.49 -5.28 -10.44
C ASP A 167 1.63 -5.01 -8.93
N ASP A 168 0.51 -5.00 -8.19
CA ASP A 168 0.48 -4.67 -6.77
C ASP A 168 0.80 -5.85 -5.83
N ARG A 169 0.79 -7.10 -6.32
CA ARG A 169 0.81 -8.30 -5.47
C ARG A 169 2.02 -8.42 -4.54
N HIS A 170 3.13 -7.78 -4.86
CA HIS A 170 4.37 -7.82 -4.06
C HIS A 170 4.63 -6.53 -3.28
N GLU A 171 3.73 -5.55 -3.40
CA GLU A 171 3.94 -4.21 -2.89
C GLU A 171 3.18 -3.98 -1.56
N THR A 172 3.70 -3.02 -0.79
CA THR A 172 3.02 -2.45 0.37
C THR A 172 2.85 -0.95 0.14
N LYS A 173 1.62 -0.52 -0.14
CA LYS A 173 1.26 0.86 -0.50
C LYS A 173 -0.25 1.03 -0.43
N PHE A 174 -0.73 2.26 -0.51
CA PHE A 174 -2.06 2.51 -1.06
C PHE A 174 -1.96 2.63 -2.59
N ALA A 175 -2.89 2.01 -3.30
CA ALA A 175 -3.10 2.29 -4.71
C ALA A 175 -4.30 3.24 -4.85
N PHE A 176 -4.19 4.24 -5.71
CA PHE A 176 -5.20 5.25 -5.96
C PHE A 176 -5.47 5.41 -7.45
N VAL A 177 -6.74 5.33 -7.84
CA VAL A 177 -7.16 5.45 -9.24
C VAL A 177 -8.12 6.62 -9.39
N VAL A 178 -7.85 7.48 -10.36
CA VAL A 178 -8.77 8.53 -10.80
C VAL A 178 -9.32 8.16 -12.17
N GLY A 179 -10.64 8.11 -12.29
CA GLY A 179 -11.34 7.83 -13.54
C GLY A 179 -12.32 8.94 -13.89
N ASN A 180 -12.90 8.88 -15.09
CA ASN A 180 -13.76 9.93 -15.64
C ASN A 180 -13.09 11.30 -15.53
N CYS A 181 -11.82 11.39 -15.94
CA CYS A 181 -10.93 12.50 -15.60
C CYS A 181 -11.45 13.85 -16.12
N ALA A 182 -12.18 13.89 -17.23
CA ALA A 182 -12.79 15.12 -17.75
C ALA A 182 -14.02 15.60 -16.94
N SER A 183 -14.64 14.75 -16.11
CA SER A 183 -15.84 15.09 -15.32
C SER A 183 -15.54 16.13 -14.24
N SER A 184 -16.45 17.06 -13.98
CA SER A 184 -16.31 18.05 -12.90
C SER A 184 -16.06 17.40 -11.53
N VAL A 185 -16.64 16.21 -11.32
CA VAL A 185 -16.35 15.31 -10.20
C VAL A 185 -15.86 13.98 -10.76
N PRO A 186 -14.55 13.66 -10.66
CA PRO A 186 -14.02 12.40 -11.16
C PRO A 186 -14.45 11.24 -10.24
N SER A 187 -14.49 10.03 -10.79
CA SER A 187 -14.60 8.82 -9.96
C SER A 187 -13.25 8.52 -9.33
N MET A 188 -13.25 8.01 -8.09
CA MET A 188 -12.04 7.68 -7.35
C MET A 188 -12.16 6.30 -6.73
N ALA A 189 -11.08 5.53 -6.75
CA ALA A 189 -10.96 4.27 -6.04
C ALA A 189 -9.64 4.24 -5.27
N THR A 190 -9.64 3.66 -4.07
CA THR A 190 -8.43 3.49 -3.26
C THR A 190 -8.43 2.10 -2.65
N ARG A 191 -7.27 1.47 -2.53
CA ARG A 191 -7.10 0.24 -1.77
C ARG A 191 -5.77 0.22 -1.03
N LEU A 192 -5.72 -0.48 0.10
CA LEU A 192 -4.47 -0.91 0.70
C LEU A 192 -3.99 -2.19 0.00
N CYS A 193 -2.74 -2.18 -0.45
CA CYS A 193 -2.02 -3.36 -0.93
C CYS A 193 -1.03 -3.77 0.17
N ALA A 194 -1.11 -5.02 0.61
CA ALA A 194 -0.22 -5.61 1.60
C ALA A 194 0.19 -7.03 1.17
N LYS A 195 1.15 -7.13 0.24
CA LYS A 195 1.72 -8.40 -0.23
C LYS A 195 0.67 -9.42 -0.72
N GLY A 196 -0.20 -8.98 -1.63
CA GLY A 196 -1.24 -9.80 -2.25
C GLY A 196 -2.58 -9.78 -1.51
N ILE A 197 -2.62 -9.12 -0.34
CA ILE A 197 -3.87 -8.73 0.32
C ILE A 197 -4.30 -7.38 -0.24
N PHE A 198 -5.51 -7.31 -0.81
CA PHE A 198 -6.08 -6.10 -1.39
C PHE A 198 -7.36 -5.70 -0.65
N GLU A 199 -7.32 -4.56 0.01
CA GLU A 199 -8.44 -4.05 0.80
C GLU A 199 -8.94 -2.74 0.22
N ASN A 200 -10.08 -2.80 -0.46
CA ASN A 200 -10.72 -1.62 -1.01
C ASN A 200 -11.17 -0.70 0.13
N VAL A 201 -10.82 0.58 0.02
CA VAL A 201 -11.33 1.62 0.91
C VAL A 201 -12.77 1.91 0.50
N GLU A 202 -13.73 1.58 1.38
CA GLU A 202 -15.16 1.72 1.09
C GLU A 202 -15.57 3.16 0.74
N ARG A 203 -14.92 4.14 1.38
CA ARG A 203 -15.22 5.56 1.16
C ARG A 203 -13.94 6.39 1.15
N VAL A 204 -13.62 6.93 -0.03
CA VAL A 204 -12.57 7.93 -0.20
C VAL A 204 -12.93 9.18 0.62
N PRO A 205 -11.96 9.84 1.31
CA PRO A 205 -12.23 11.02 2.13
C PRO A 205 -12.97 12.12 1.36
N SER A 206 -13.99 12.75 1.96
CA SER A 206 -14.74 13.83 1.32
C SER A 206 -13.88 15.05 0.98
N SER A 207 -12.81 15.28 1.75
CA SER A 207 -11.83 16.34 1.48
C SER A 207 -11.10 16.11 0.15
N TRP A 208 -10.87 14.87 -0.26
CA TRP A 208 -10.24 14.56 -1.54
C TRP A 208 -11.15 14.88 -2.72
N TYR A 209 -12.44 14.56 -2.61
CA TYR A 209 -13.44 14.98 -3.61
C TYR A 209 -13.54 16.50 -3.71
N ALA A 210 -13.47 17.21 -2.58
CA ALA A 210 -13.48 18.67 -2.57
C ALA A 210 -12.26 19.25 -3.30
N ALA A 211 -11.06 18.71 -3.05
CA ALA A 211 -9.83 19.14 -3.71
C ALA A 211 -9.77 18.78 -5.21
N ALA A 212 -10.43 17.70 -5.61
CA ALA A 212 -10.44 17.19 -6.99
C ALA A 212 -11.51 17.80 -7.90
N ARG A 213 -12.46 18.53 -7.33
CA ARG A 213 -13.53 19.18 -8.08
C ARG A 213 -12.91 20.25 -8.97
N ALA A 214 -13.29 20.26 -10.25
CA ALA A 214 -12.90 21.34 -11.13
C ALA A 214 -13.38 22.68 -10.53
N GLN A 215 -12.48 23.64 -10.39
CA GLN A 215 -12.87 25.01 -10.06
C GLN A 215 -13.61 25.57 -11.28
N GLU A 216 -14.81 26.13 -11.06
CA GLU A 216 -15.49 26.90 -12.09
C GLU A 216 -14.60 28.11 -12.39
N VAL A 217 -14.18 28.26 -13.64
CA VAL A 217 -13.51 29.49 -14.10
C VAL A 217 -14.56 30.59 -14.03
N ALA A 218 -14.39 31.52 -13.08
CA ALA A 218 -15.20 32.72 -12.96
C ALA A 218 -14.97 33.68 -14.13
#